data_AF-A0A2M8DRM8-F1
#
_entry.id   AF-A0A2M8DRM8-F1
#
_cell.length_a   1.000
_cell.length_b   1.000
_cell.length_c   1.000
_cell.angle_alpha   90.00
_cell.angle_beta   90.00
_cell.angle_gamma   90.00
#
_symmetry.space_group_name_H-M   'P 1'
#
loop_
_entity.id
_entity.type
_entity.pdbx_description
1 polymer ?
#
loop_
_entity_poly.entity_id
_entity_poly.type
_entity_poly.pdbx_seq_one_letter_code
_entity_poly.pdbx_strand_id
1 'polypeptide(L)'
;MKKIFIFALIILSLVLTTQSLLADSLRDSLQGNLQNTGGTAYYGDNNQVPTETDPTILVANIIRSVLVLLGVWFVVLIIVSGFQWMNAGGNSDIVVKARQRIINATIGLVIVLFALTITTFIMNQIGDASGYNTETE
;
A
#
# COMPACT_ATOMS: atom_id res chain seq x y z
N MET A 1 -3.05 2.05 -32.60
CA MET A 1 -2.42 2.62 -31.39
C MET A 1 -3.44 3.13 -30.37
N LYS A 2 -4.30 4.11 -30.68
CA LYS A 2 -5.33 4.63 -29.73
C LYS A 2 -6.35 3.58 -29.24
N LYS A 3 -6.69 2.61 -30.09
CA LYS A 3 -7.66 1.54 -29.79
C LYS A 3 -7.12 0.48 -28.82
N ILE A 4 -5.80 0.19 -28.87
CA ILE A 4 -5.13 -0.70 -27.92
C ILE A 4 -5.04 -0.05 -26.54
N PHE A 5 -4.84 1.26 -26.50
CA PHE A 5 -4.78 2.04 -25.26
C PHE A 5 -6.16 2.10 -24.57
N ILE A 6 -7.24 2.33 -25.33
CA ILE A 6 -8.62 2.29 -24.81
C ILE A 6 -8.99 0.89 -24.34
N PHE A 7 -8.60 -0.16 -25.07
CA PHE A 7 -8.90 -1.54 -24.68
C PHE A 7 -8.14 -1.95 -23.40
N ALA A 8 -6.88 -1.55 -23.26
CA ALA A 8 -6.10 -1.76 -22.04
C ALA A 8 -6.68 -0.98 -20.84
N LEU A 9 -7.19 0.23 -21.06
CA LEU A 9 -7.82 1.05 -20.02
C LEU A 9 -9.17 0.48 -19.57
N ILE A 10 -9.94 -0.09 -20.50
CA ILE A 10 -11.20 -0.79 -20.20
C ILE A 10 -10.94 -2.09 -19.43
N ILE A 11 -9.93 -2.87 -19.81
CA ILE A 11 -9.56 -4.10 -19.09
C ILE A 11 -9.06 -3.75 -17.68
N LEU A 12 -8.27 -2.68 -17.54
CA LEU A 12 -7.83 -2.19 -16.25
C LEU A 12 -9.03 -1.76 -15.39
N SER A 13 -9.97 -0.97 -15.95
CA SER A 13 -11.18 -0.56 -15.25
C SER A 13 -12.07 -1.75 -14.83
N LEU A 14 -12.14 -2.80 -15.64
CA LEU A 14 -12.93 -4.00 -15.34
C LEU A 14 -12.31 -4.83 -14.21
N VAL A 15 -10.97 -4.92 -14.16
CA VAL A 15 -10.24 -5.58 -13.07
C VAL A 15 -10.35 -4.78 -11.76
N LEU A 16 -10.46 -3.45 -11.83
CA LEU A 16 -10.64 -2.62 -10.64
C LEU A 16 -12.05 -2.69 -10.04
N THR A 17 -13.09 -3.04 -10.82
CA THR A 17 -14.47 -3.13 -10.30
C THR A 17 -14.82 -4.49 -9.72
N THR A 18 -14.19 -5.59 -10.16
CA THR A 18 -14.50 -6.95 -9.68
C THR A 18 -13.93 -7.27 -8.30
N GLN A 19 -12.96 -6.48 -7.84
CA GLN A 19 -12.42 -6.62 -6.49
C GLN A 19 -13.42 -6.20 -5.40
N SER A 20 -14.53 -5.51 -5.66
CA SER A 20 -15.46 -5.09 -4.57
C SER A 20 -16.07 -6.25 -3.78
N LEU A 21 -16.34 -7.40 -4.41
CA LEU A 21 -17.03 -8.52 -3.76
C LEU A 21 -16.11 -9.41 -2.90
N LEU A 22 -14.82 -9.44 -3.22
CA LEU A 22 -13.79 -10.16 -2.45
C LEU A 22 -12.93 -9.21 -1.61
N ALA A 23 -12.93 -7.92 -1.95
CA ALA A 23 -12.21 -6.90 -1.21
C ALA A 23 -13.03 -6.34 -0.06
N ASP A 24 -14.35 -6.50 0.06
CA ASP A 24 -15.02 -6.06 1.29
C ASP A 24 -14.59 -6.90 2.49
N SER A 25 -14.48 -8.23 2.35
CA SER A 25 -13.99 -9.11 3.42
C SER A 25 -12.48 -8.98 3.66
N LEU A 26 -11.67 -8.80 2.60
CA LEU A 26 -10.24 -8.55 2.73
C LEU A 26 -9.94 -7.12 3.19
N ARG A 27 -10.72 -6.11 2.81
CA ARG A 27 -10.60 -4.73 3.30
C ARG A 27 -11.10 -4.66 4.74
N ASP A 28 -12.14 -5.35 5.16
CA ASP A 28 -12.51 -5.40 6.58
C ASP A 28 -11.42 -6.08 7.40
N SER A 29 -10.84 -7.17 6.90
CA SER A 29 -9.75 -7.87 7.60
C SER A 29 -8.46 -7.04 7.61
N LEU A 30 -8.11 -6.38 6.51
CA LEU A 30 -6.92 -5.53 6.44
C LEU A 30 -7.12 -4.21 7.19
N GLN A 31 -8.28 -3.58 7.07
CA GLN A 31 -8.61 -2.31 7.71
C GLN A 31 -8.87 -2.50 9.20
N GLY A 32 -9.44 -3.63 9.62
CA GLY A 32 -9.52 -4.06 11.01
C GLY A 32 -8.13 -4.33 11.61
N ASN A 33 -7.21 -4.97 10.90
CA ASN A 33 -5.82 -5.11 11.38
C ASN A 33 -5.03 -3.79 11.33
N LEU A 34 -5.24 -2.93 10.34
CA LEU A 34 -4.63 -1.59 10.26
C LEU A 34 -5.21 -0.62 11.32
N GLN A 35 -6.47 -0.77 11.71
CA GLN A 35 -7.10 -0.04 12.83
C GLN A 35 -6.74 -0.67 14.19
N ASN A 36 -6.57 -1.98 14.29
CA ASN A 36 -6.13 -2.65 15.52
C ASN A 36 -4.62 -2.66 15.72
N THR A 37 -3.82 -2.24 14.74
CA THR A 37 -2.37 -2.06 14.89
C THR A 37 -1.96 -0.58 14.81
N GLY A 38 -2.71 0.25 14.07
CA GLY A 38 -2.47 1.70 13.99
C GLY A 38 -3.43 2.53 14.86
N GLY A 39 -4.53 1.94 15.33
CA GLY A 39 -5.58 2.63 16.07
C GLY A 39 -5.75 2.16 17.52
N THR A 40 -5.31 0.98 17.95
CA THR A 40 -5.29 0.62 19.40
C THR A 40 -4.02 1.09 20.10
N ALA A 41 -2.93 1.26 19.34
CA ALA A 41 -1.72 1.94 19.80
C ALA A 41 -1.88 3.49 19.84
N TYR A 42 -3.01 4.02 19.33
CA TYR A 42 -3.13 5.45 19.00
C TYR A 42 -4.48 6.11 19.37
N TYR A 43 -5.58 5.37 19.27
CA TYR A 43 -6.86 5.63 19.95
C TYR A 43 -6.91 4.66 21.12
N GLY A 44 -6.73 5.16 22.34
CA GLY A 44 -7.10 4.39 23.51
C GLY A 44 -8.54 3.90 23.33
N ASP A 45 -8.80 2.69 23.83
CA ASP A 45 -10.13 2.16 24.04
C ASP A 45 -11.16 3.27 24.29
N ASN A 46 -12.33 3.14 23.67
CA ASN A 46 -13.46 4.08 23.62
C ASN A 46 -13.37 5.13 22.48
N ASN A 47 -14.34 5.04 21.55
CA ASN A 47 -14.70 5.96 20.45
C ASN A 47 -14.96 7.42 20.88
N GLN A 48 -14.12 8.00 21.70
CA GLN A 48 -14.18 9.38 22.13
C GLN A 48 -13.24 10.16 21.24
N VAL A 49 -13.83 10.86 20.26
CA VAL A 49 -13.15 11.89 19.47
C VAL A 49 -12.43 12.82 20.46
N PRO A 50 -11.09 12.83 20.53
CA PRO A 50 -10.40 13.81 21.34
C PRO A 50 -10.67 15.16 20.68
N THR A 51 -11.43 16.01 21.36
CA THR A 51 -11.76 17.38 20.93
C THR A 51 -10.51 18.28 20.88
N GLU A 52 -9.37 17.78 21.33
CA GLU A 52 -8.05 18.34 21.14
C GLU A 52 -7.42 17.62 19.94
N THR A 53 -7.27 18.33 18.81
CA THR A 53 -6.61 17.77 17.62
C THR A 53 -5.12 17.63 17.92
N ASP A 54 -4.75 16.55 18.61
CA ASP A 54 -3.36 16.26 18.95
C ASP A 54 -2.54 16.28 17.64
N PRO A 55 -1.44 17.06 17.55
CA PRO A 55 -0.66 17.18 16.32
C PRO A 55 -0.17 15.82 15.82
N THR A 56 -0.01 14.85 16.71
CA THR A 56 0.32 13.47 16.39
C THR A 56 -0.75 12.82 15.49
N ILE A 57 -2.05 13.16 15.62
CA ILE A 57 -3.16 12.49 14.89
C ILE A 57 -3.17 12.99 13.45
N LEU A 58 -2.96 14.29 13.29
CA LEU A 58 -2.82 14.92 11.99
C LEU A 58 -1.62 14.32 11.25
N VAL A 59 -0.49 14.16 11.93
CA VAL A 59 0.74 13.59 11.34
C VAL A 59 0.54 12.12 10.94
N ALA A 60 -0.06 11.29 11.78
CA ALA A 60 -0.31 9.89 11.48
C ALA A 60 -1.21 9.71 10.24
N ASN A 61 -2.28 10.52 10.12
CA ASN A 61 -3.17 10.49 8.95
C ASN A 61 -2.47 10.96 7.67
N ILE A 62 -1.60 11.98 7.76
CA ILE A 62 -0.80 12.44 6.62
C ILE A 62 0.15 11.32 6.15
N ILE A 63 0.87 10.69 7.09
CA ILE A 63 1.80 9.59 6.77
C ILE A 63 1.06 8.44 6.08
N ARG A 64 -0.10 8.02 6.61
CA ARG A 64 -0.89 6.94 6.02
C ARG A 64 -1.36 7.28 4.59
N SER A 65 -1.81 8.50 4.36
CA SER A 65 -2.25 8.94 3.03
C SER A 65 -1.08 8.99 2.03
N VAL A 66 0.07 9.48 2.47
CA VAL A 66 1.30 9.51 1.66
C VAL A 66 1.80 8.09 1.36
N LEU A 67 1.74 7.15 2.31
CA LEU A 67 2.15 5.76 2.08
C LEU A 67 1.30 5.09 0.98
N VAL A 68 -0.02 5.29 1.01
CA VAL A 68 -0.94 4.73 -0.01
C VAL A 68 -0.66 5.37 -1.37
N LEU A 69 -0.48 6.69 -1.41
CA LEU A 69 -0.17 7.41 -2.64
C LEU A 69 1.15 6.94 -3.25
N LEU A 70 2.19 6.75 -2.43
CA LEU A 70 3.49 6.25 -2.87
C LEU A 70 3.38 4.82 -3.41
N GLY A 71 2.63 3.93 -2.75
CA GLY A 71 2.41 2.57 -3.24
C GLY A 71 1.80 2.54 -4.64
N VAL A 72 0.74 3.32 -4.87
CA VAL A 72 0.11 3.45 -6.20
C VAL A 72 1.08 4.07 -7.20
N TRP A 73 1.86 5.06 -6.79
CA TRP A 73 2.84 5.73 -7.64
C TRP A 73 3.92 4.78 -8.18
N PHE A 74 4.46 3.89 -7.33
CA PHE A 74 5.42 2.87 -7.76
C PHE A 74 4.83 1.93 -8.81
N VAL A 75 3.57 1.50 -8.66
CA VAL A 75 2.89 0.64 -9.63
C VAL A 75 2.75 1.35 -10.98
N VAL A 76 2.36 2.63 -10.98
CA VAL A 76 2.26 3.43 -12.21
C VAL A 76 3.62 3.53 -12.92
N LEU A 77 4.70 3.76 -12.17
CA LEU A 77 6.06 3.82 -12.73
C LEU A 77 6.49 2.50 -13.39
N ILE A 78 6.15 1.36 -12.79
CA ILE A 78 6.44 0.03 -13.35
C ILE A 78 5.67 -0.16 -14.66
N ILE A 79 4.38 0.21 -14.70
CA ILE A 79 3.55 0.10 -15.90
C ILE A 79 4.12 0.95 -17.04
N VAL A 80 4.40 2.23 -16.78
CA VAL A 80 4.95 3.16 -17.80
C VAL A 80 6.31 2.69 -18.30
N SER A 81 7.18 2.23 -17.39
CA SER A 81 8.50 1.71 -17.75
C SER A 81 8.40 0.39 -18.52
N GLY A 82 7.42 -0.46 -18.19
CA GLY A 82 7.13 -1.69 -18.94
C GLY A 82 6.66 -1.41 -20.37
N PHE A 83 5.81 -0.40 -20.56
CA PHE A 83 5.43 0.05 -21.91
C PHE A 83 6.63 0.59 -22.68
N GLN A 84 7.52 1.34 -22.03
CA GLN A 84 8.73 1.83 -22.64
C GLN A 84 9.68 0.70 -23.06
N TRP A 85 9.76 -0.37 -22.26
CA TRP A 85 10.55 -1.56 -22.58
C TRP A 85 9.98 -2.31 -23.81
N MET A 86 8.66 -2.52 -23.85
CA MET A 86 7.99 -3.16 -24.99
C MET A 86 8.05 -2.33 -26.28
N ASN A 87 8.05 -1.00 -26.18
CA ASN A 87 8.07 -0.10 -27.34
C ASN A 87 9.50 0.30 -27.78
N ALA A 88 10.54 -0.31 -27.23
CA ALA A 88 11.93 0.04 -27.54
C ALA A 88 12.36 -0.34 -28.96
N GLY A 89 11.62 -1.22 -29.66
CA GLY A 89 11.83 -1.49 -31.09
C GLY A 89 13.22 -2.00 -31.48
N GLY A 90 13.96 -2.59 -30.55
CA GLY A 90 15.34 -3.04 -30.75
C GLY A 90 16.43 -2.06 -30.31
N ASN A 91 16.08 -0.86 -29.84
CA ASN A 91 17.04 0.08 -29.25
C ASN A 91 17.46 -0.38 -27.84
N SER A 92 18.71 -0.82 -27.72
CA SER A 92 19.31 -1.32 -26.47
C SER A 92 19.32 -0.29 -25.35
N ASP A 93 19.50 1.00 -25.64
CA ASP A 93 19.59 2.05 -24.62
C ASP A 93 18.24 2.29 -23.94
N ILE A 94 17.16 2.23 -24.72
CA ILE A 94 15.80 2.38 -24.20
C ILE A 94 15.46 1.16 -23.33
N VAL A 95 15.86 -0.04 -23.76
CA VAL A 95 15.68 -1.28 -23.00
C VAL A 95 16.40 -1.21 -21.65
N VAL A 96 17.68 -0.82 -21.65
CA VAL A 96 18.49 -0.71 -20.43
C VAL A 96 17.90 0.32 -19.47
N LYS A 97 17.52 1.50 -19.96
CA LYS A 97 16.90 2.55 -19.13
C LYS A 97 15.55 2.12 -18.54
N ALA A 98 14.70 1.47 -19.34
CA ALA A 98 13.41 0.97 -18.87
C ALA A 98 13.57 -0.10 -17.79
N ARG A 99 14.50 -1.06 -18.01
CA ARG A 99 14.82 -2.11 -17.04
C ARG A 99 15.35 -1.53 -15.73
N GLN A 100 16.26 -0.55 -15.81
CA GLN A 100 16.80 0.09 -14.61
C GLN A 100 15.71 0.78 -13.80
N ARG A 101 14.77 1.46 -14.47
CA ARG A 101 13.63 2.11 -13.79
C ARG A 101 12.72 1.09 -13.09
N ILE A 102 12.43 -0.03 -13.73
CA ILE A 102 11.63 -1.11 -13.13
C ILE A 102 12.33 -1.65 -11.89
N ILE A 103 13.63 -1.97 -11.98
CA ILE A 103 14.40 -2.50 -10.83
C ILE A 103 14.37 -1.51 -9.67
N ASN A 104 14.63 -0.22 -9.93
CA ASN A 104 14.61 0.81 -8.89
C ASN A 104 13.22 0.96 -8.25
N ALA A 105 12.15 0.92 -9.05
CA ALA A 105 10.79 0.98 -8.56
C ALA A 105 10.41 -0.25 -7.71
N THR A 106 10.84 -1.45 -8.13
CA THR A 106 10.64 -2.70 -7.38
C THR A 106 11.37 -2.66 -6.05
N ILE A 107 12.62 -2.19 -6.01
CA ILE A 107 13.38 -2.06 -4.75
C ILE A 107 12.65 -1.11 -3.78
N GLY A 108 12.15 0.03 -4.27
CA GLY A 108 11.36 0.96 -3.46
C GLY A 108 10.09 0.31 -2.89
N LEU A 109 9.36 -0.44 -3.71
CA LEU A 109 8.17 -1.16 -3.26
C LEU A 109 8.50 -2.22 -2.20
N VAL A 110 9.57 -2.98 -2.40
CA VAL A 110 10.04 -4.00 -1.48
C VAL A 110 10.39 -3.41 -0.11
N ILE A 111 11.07 -2.25 -0.08
CA ILE A 111 11.41 -1.56 1.17
C ILE A 111 10.14 -1.14 1.93
N VAL A 112 9.14 -0.58 1.25
CA VAL A 112 7.88 -0.18 1.90
C VAL A 112 7.16 -1.40 2.50
N LEU A 113 7.10 -2.51 1.76
CA LEU A 113 6.50 -3.75 2.26
C LEU A 113 7.24 -4.28 3.49
N PHE A 114 8.57 -4.33 3.45
CA PHE A 114 9.38 -4.75 4.60
C PHE A 114 9.21 -3.83 5.80
N ALA A 115 9.12 -2.52 5.61
CA ALA A 115 8.90 -1.57 6.71
C ALA A 115 7.58 -1.86 7.44
N LEU A 116 6.52 -2.15 6.70
CA LEU A 116 5.22 -2.53 7.27
C LEU A 116 5.32 -3.87 8.01
N THR A 117 5.91 -4.90 7.38
CA THR A 117 6.07 -6.23 8.00
C THR A 117 6.91 -6.18 9.28
N ILE A 118 8.00 -5.42 9.30
CA ILE A 118 8.87 -5.31 10.47
C ILE A 118 8.16 -4.54 11.60
N THR A 119 7.45 -3.46 11.26
CA THR A 119 6.72 -2.66 12.26
C THR A 119 5.65 -3.50 12.95
N THR A 120 4.83 -4.23 12.20
CA THR A 120 3.80 -5.09 12.78
C THR A 120 4.40 -6.25 13.56
N PHE A 121 5.51 -6.83 13.08
CA PHE A 121 6.23 -7.88 13.79
C PHE A 121 6.72 -7.41 15.17
N ILE A 122 7.33 -6.22 15.25
CA ILE A 122 7.79 -5.65 16.51
C ILE A 122 6.61 -5.33 17.43
N MET A 123 5.55 -4.73 16.91
CA MET A 123 4.35 -4.41 17.70
C MET A 123 3.71 -5.66 18.28
N ASN A 124 3.58 -6.73 17.49
CA ASN A 124 3.04 -8.00 17.96
C ASN A 124 3.95 -8.62 19.03
N GLN A 125 5.26 -8.62 18.82
CA GLN A 125 6.22 -9.15 19.78
C GLN A 125 6.19 -8.41 21.13
N ILE A 126 5.93 -7.09 21.09
CA ILE A 126 5.76 -6.26 22.30
C ILE A 126 4.41 -6.51 22.95
N GLY A 127 3.31 -6.62 22.20
CA GLY A 127 1.98 -6.93 22.72
C GLY A 127 1.94 -8.29 23.43
N ASP A 128 2.56 -9.30 22.81
CA ASP A 128 2.72 -10.64 23.38
C ASP A 128 3.55 -10.62 24.68
N ALA A 129 4.64 -9.85 24.70
CA ALA A 129 5.51 -9.73 25.87
C ALA A 129 4.89 -8.90 27.00
N SER A 130 3.97 -7.99 26.68
CA SER A 130 3.30 -7.10 27.64
C SER A 130 2.08 -7.74 28.31
N GLY A 131 1.64 -8.93 27.86
CA GLY A 131 0.50 -9.65 28.45
C GLY A 131 -0.88 -9.13 28.03
N TYR A 132 -0.99 -8.42 26.91
CA TYR A 132 -2.25 -7.80 26.47
C TYR A 132 -3.16 -8.77 25.67
N ASN A 133 -2.78 -10.06 25.58
CA ASN A 133 -3.48 -11.08 24.79
C ASN A 133 -4.29 -12.08 25.62
N THR A 134 -4.46 -11.86 26.92
CA THR A 134 -5.28 -12.73 27.77
C THR A 134 -6.61 -12.05 28.09
N GLU A 135 -7.59 -12.15 27.19
CA GLU A 135 -9.03 -12.19 27.51
C GLU A 135 -9.88 -12.17 26.22
N THR A 136 -10.03 -13.34 25.59
CA THR A 136 -11.24 -13.67 24.81
C THR A 136 -11.43 -15.20 24.89
N GLU A 137 -12.15 -15.65 25.92
CA GLU A 137 -13.09 -16.79 25.77
C GLU A 137 -14.38 -16.26 25.15
#